data_AF-A0A2H0Q7L3-F1
#
_entry.id   AF-A0A2H0Q7L3-F1
#
_cell.length_a   1.000
_cell.length_b   1.000
_cell.length_c   1.000
_cell.angle_alpha   90.00
_cell.angle_beta   90.00
_cell.angle_gamma   90.00
#
_symmetry.space_group_name_H-M   'P 1'
#
loop_
_entity.id
_entity.type
_entity.pdbx_description
1 polymer ?
#
loop_
_entity_poly.entity_id
_entity_poly.type
_entity_poly.pdbx_seq_one_letter_code
_entity_poly.pdbx_strand_id
1 'polypeptide(L)'
;MKAYGLLFSIVLHLMGIVGFVVVESSTISAKTSLSSLKVNIFERKIETDTTDSSTSIQPVKKVTKADSGVEEVEAAKLISTLEPEYPWISRINKEEGLVRLKVTLDEAGLPSLVEVIQSSGYKRLDESAVIAVKQAKYLNKSEKEVLLQLNLNFELKKKN
;
A
#
# COMPACT_ATOMS: atom_id res chain seq x y z
N MET A 1 -20.76 -6.05 -63.05
CA MET A 1 -20.11 -7.21 -62.39
C MET A 1 -19.09 -6.63 -61.42
N LYS A 2 -19.49 -6.45 -60.15
CA LYS A 2 -19.23 -7.30 -58.98
C LYS A 2 -18.19 -6.62 -58.09
N ALA A 3 -18.72 -6.08 -57.00
CA ALA A 3 -18.01 -5.45 -55.89
C ALA A 3 -17.20 -6.47 -55.09
N TYR A 4 -16.03 -6.04 -54.64
CA TYR A 4 -15.31 -6.57 -53.49
C TYR A 4 -15.00 -5.32 -52.65
N GLY A 5 -15.66 -5.04 -51.52
CA GLY A 5 -15.75 -5.89 -50.33
C GLY A 5 -14.46 -5.67 -49.52
N LEU A 6 -14.25 -4.50 -48.92
CA LEU A 6 -14.68 -4.14 -47.55
C LEU A 6 -14.20 -5.15 -46.49
N LEU A 7 -12.89 -5.43 -46.40
CA LEU A 7 -12.30 -6.18 -45.27
C LEU A 7 -10.79 -5.89 -45.06
N PHE A 8 -10.37 -4.65 -44.77
CA PHE A 8 -9.02 -4.43 -44.17
C PHE A 8 -8.92 -3.22 -43.22
N SER A 9 -10.04 -2.79 -42.60
CA SER A 9 -10.06 -1.63 -41.68
C SER A 9 -10.17 -2.00 -40.20
N ILE A 10 -9.72 -3.19 -39.79
CA ILE A 10 -9.75 -3.63 -38.37
C ILE A 10 -8.44 -4.34 -38.00
N VAL A 11 -7.28 -3.71 -38.21
CA VAL A 11 -6.03 -4.12 -37.53
C VAL A 11 -5.07 -2.91 -37.45
N LEU A 12 -5.39 -1.89 -36.65
CA LEU A 12 -4.42 -1.10 -35.84
C LEU A 12 -5.14 0.04 -35.10
N HIS A 13 -5.96 -0.30 -34.11
CA HIS A 13 -6.42 0.70 -33.14
C HIS A 13 -6.45 0.10 -31.74
N LEU A 14 -5.30 -0.35 -31.27
CA LEU A 14 -5.11 -0.84 -29.90
C LEU A 14 -3.63 -0.89 -29.52
N MET A 15 -2.88 0.21 -29.73
CA MET A 15 -1.67 0.45 -28.92
C MET A 15 -2.02 1.40 -27.80
N GLY A 16 -2.59 0.80 -26.75
CA GLY A 16 -2.94 1.45 -25.51
C GLY A 16 -1.70 1.82 -24.71
N ILE A 17 -1.64 3.10 -24.35
CA ILE A 17 -1.37 3.55 -22.98
C ILE A 17 0.01 3.13 -22.43
N VAL A 18 1.06 3.79 -22.91
CA VAL A 18 2.23 4.08 -22.07
C VAL A 18 1.90 5.36 -21.30
N GLY A 19 1.14 5.23 -20.21
CA GLY A 19 0.78 6.32 -19.31
C GLY A 19 1.94 6.66 -18.39
N PHE A 20 2.96 7.34 -18.91
CA PHE A 20 3.98 8.01 -18.12
C PHE A 20 3.33 9.21 -17.40
N VAL A 21 2.95 9.04 -16.13
CA VAL A 21 2.44 10.14 -15.31
C VAL A 21 3.61 10.94 -14.77
N VAL A 22 3.95 12.02 -15.49
CA VAL A 22 4.76 13.14 -14.99
C VAL A 22 3.88 13.98 -14.09
N VAL A 23 4.20 14.04 -12.79
CA VAL A 23 3.64 15.04 -11.88
C VAL A 23 4.55 16.24 -11.88
N GLU A 24 4.11 17.30 -12.55
CA GLU A 24 4.78 18.59 -12.60
C GLU A 24 4.23 19.50 -11.48
N SER A 25 5.15 20.09 -10.70
CA SER A 25 4.85 20.89 -9.52
C SER A 25 4.49 22.33 -9.92
N SER A 26 3.20 22.64 -9.98
CA SER A 26 2.73 24.03 -10.09
C SER A 26 2.55 24.64 -8.70
N THR A 27 3.43 25.58 -8.37
CA THR A 27 3.33 26.49 -7.22
C THR A 27 2.12 27.41 -7.39
N ILE A 28 1.33 27.58 -6.33
CA ILE A 28 0.32 28.65 -6.25
C ILE A 28 0.55 29.44 -4.96
N SER A 29 1.07 30.64 -5.17
CA SER A 29 1.08 31.75 -4.22
C SER A 29 -0.31 32.40 -4.21
N ALA A 30 -0.97 32.46 -3.06
CA ALA A 30 -2.06 33.41 -2.82
C ALA A 30 -2.11 33.83 -1.35
N LYS A 31 -2.17 35.15 -1.16
CA LYS A 31 -2.01 35.89 0.10
C LYS A 31 -3.28 35.87 0.97
N THR A 32 -3.06 35.85 2.29
CA THR A 32 -3.86 36.40 3.41
C THR A 32 -5.34 36.74 3.21
N SER A 33 -6.21 36.18 4.05
CA SER A 33 -7.18 36.97 4.83
C SER A 33 -7.71 36.19 6.04
N LEU A 34 -7.66 36.84 7.20
CA LEU A 34 -8.14 36.35 8.50
C LEU A 34 -9.68 36.36 8.60
N SER A 35 -10.19 35.51 9.49
CA SER A 35 -11.50 35.55 10.15
C SER A 35 -12.73 35.06 9.37
N SER A 36 -13.31 33.95 9.83
CA SER A 36 -14.46 33.95 10.75
C SER A 36 -15.06 32.54 10.83
N LEU A 37 -15.09 31.98 12.03
CA LEU A 37 -15.83 30.75 12.32
C LEU A 37 -17.30 30.94 11.95
N LYS A 38 -17.86 30.01 11.18
CA LYS A 38 -19.31 29.75 11.15
C LYS A 38 -19.55 28.30 11.50
N VAL A 39 -19.73 28.09 12.80
CA VAL A 39 -20.31 26.89 13.38
C VAL A 39 -21.81 26.90 13.04
N ASN A 40 -22.30 25.94 12.27
CA ASN A 40 -23.74 25.66 12.18
C ASN A 40 -24.01 24.25 12.69
N ILE A 41 -24.45 24.23 13.94
CA ILE A 41 -24.89 23.09 14.73
C ILE A 41 -26.32 22.71 14.30
N PHE A 42 -26.51 21.42 14.01
CA PHE A 42 -27.76 20.65 14.08
C PHE A 42 -29.04 21.21 13.43
N GLU A 43 -29.44 20.58 12.32
CA GLU A 43 -30.80 20.03 12.24
C GLU A 43 -30.74 18.53 11.96
N ARG A 44 -31.32 17.81 12.90
CA ARG A 44 -31.47 16.37 13.03
C ARG A 44 -32.68 15.95 12.18
N LYS A 45 -32.51 14.96 11.30
CA LYS A 45 -33.60 14.04 10.95
C LYS A 45 -33.19 12.63 11.35
N ILE A 46 -33.63 12.24 12.54
CA ILE A 46 -33.62 10.87 13.04
C ILE A 46 -35.07 10.56 13.38
N GLU A 47 -35.68 9.66 12.61
CA GLU A 47 -36.65 8.67 13.09
C GLU A 47 -36.06 7.35 12.57
N THR A 48 -35.43 6.49 13.38
CA THR A 48 -35.94 5.65 14.48
C THR A 48 -37.16 4.84 14.08
N ASP A 49 -36.92 3.63 13.58
CA ASP A 49 -37.53 2.49 14.24
C ASP A 49 -36.52 1.92 15.24
N THR A 50 -37.07 1.51 16.36
CA THR A 50 -36.49 1.49 17.69
C THR A 50 -36.15 0.06 18.10
N THR A 51 -34.96 -0.08 18.72
CA THR A 51 -34.81 -0.79 20.01
C THR A 51 -34.79 -2.34 19.91
N ASP A 52 -33.76 -3.09 20.33
CA ASP A 52 -32.99 -2.90 21.56
C ASP A 52 -31.71 -3.75 21.63
N SER A 53 -30.70 -3.14 22.25
CA SER A 53 -29.82 -3.70 23.29
C SER A 53 -28.94 -4.95 23.06
N SER A 54 -27.64 -4.68 23.09
CA SER A 54 -26.66 -5.24 24.03
C SER A 54 -26.96 -6.60 24.67
N THR A 55 -26.01 -7.52 24.56
CA THR A 55 -25.17 -8.00 25.67
C THR A 55 -24.68 -9.42 25.40
N SER A 56 -23.37 -9.59 25.54
CA SER A 56 -22.66 -10.75 26.12
C SER A 56 -23.13 -12.16 25.74
N ILE A 57 -22.19 -12.95 25.21
CA ILE A 57 -21.50 -13.98 26.01
C ILE A 57 -20.44 -14.61 25.08
N GLN A 58 -19.17 -14.38 25.41
CA GLN A 58 -18.14 -15.40 25.23
C GLN A 58 -18.40 -16.48 26.31
N PRO A 59 -18.12 -17.77 26.05
CA PRO A 59 -16.89 -18.28 26.63
C PRO A 59 -16.14 -19.30 25.76
N VAL A 60 -14.88 -18.97 25.49
CA VAL A 60 -13.70 -19.71 25.99
C VAL A 60 -13.64 -21.21 25.65
N LYS A 61 -12.73 -21.57 24.72
CA LYS A 61 -11.37 -22.12 25.00
C LYS A 61 -10.96 -23.15 23.94
N LYS A 62 -9.93 -22.83 23.13
CA LYS A 62 -8.62 -23.50 23.24
C LYS A 62 -7.55 -22.73 22.48
N VAL A 63 -6.46 -22.51 23.19
CA VAL A 63 -5.18 -21.91 22.80
C VAL A 63 -4.49 -22.75 21.73
N THR A 64 -3.89 -22.10 20.73
CA THR A 64 -2.54 -22.35 20.18
C THR A 64 -2.21 -21.20 19.20
N LYS A 65 -1.39 -20.22 19.62
CA LYS A 65 0.07 -20.08 19.35
C LYS A 65 0.34 -19.54 17.94
N ALA A 66 0.90 -18.32 17.88
CA ALA A 66 1.66 -17.70 16.79
C ALA A 66 1.60 -18.44 15.45
N ASP A 67 0.60 -18.12 14.63
CA ASP A 67 0.51 -18.62 13.27
C ASP A 67 0.86 -17.47 12.32
N SER A 68 2.17 -17.32 12.10
CA SER A 68 2.68 -16.66 10.90
C SER A 68 2.25 -17.51 9.71
N GLY A 69 1.03 -17.30 9.24
CA GLY A 69 0.53 -17.85 7.99
C GLY A 69 1.21 -17.16 6.82
N VAL A 70 2.48 -17.50 6.60
CA VAL A 70 3.12 -17.35 5.30
C VAL A 70 2.47 -18.41 4.42
N GLU A 71 1.68 -18.00 3.43
CA GLU A 71 1.67 -18.78 2.19
C GLU A 71 3.09 -18.70 1.63
N GLU A 72 3.94 -19.59 2.12
CA GLU A 72 5.30 -19.78 1.63
C GLU A 72 5.17 -20.42 0.25
N VAL A 73 5.15 -19.58 -0.77
CA VAL A 73 5.81 -19.93 -2.02
C VAL A 73 7.29 -20.13 -1.66
N GLU A 74 7.69 -21.37 -1.34
CA GLU A 74 9.09 -21.80 -1.11
C GLU A 74 10.07 -21.36 -2.22
N ALA A 75 9.50 -20.90 -3.33
CA ALA A 75 10.15 -20.32 -4.48
C ALA A 75 10.94 -19.03 -4.18
N ALA A 76 10.62 -18.22 -3.17
CA ALA A 76 11.38 -16.99 -2.94
C ALA A 76 11.64 -16.69 -1.48
N LYS A 77 12.86 -16.23 -1.18
CA LYS A 77 13.33 -15.92 0.16
C LYS A 77 14.06 -14.59 0.20
N LEU A 78 13.69 -13.73 1.16
CA LEU A 78 14.48 -12.58 1.54
C LEU A 78 15.78 -13.05 2.22
N ILE A 79 16.94 -12.65 1.70
CA ILE A 79 18.26 -13.07 2.21
C ILE A 79 18.86 -11.98 3.13
N SER A 80 18.57 -10.71 2.85
CA SER A 80 19.09 -9.58 3.65
C SER A 80 18.07 -9.08 4.66
N THR A 81 18.55 -8.50 5.76
CA THR A 81 17.69 -7.75 6.69
C THR A 81 17.03 -6.58 5.95
N LEU A 82 15.72 -6.43 6.13
CA LEU A 82 15.03 -5.21 5.71
C LEU A 82 15.20 -4.16 6.80
N GLU A 83 16.11 -3.22 6.58
CA GLU A 83 16.35 -2.09 7.47
C GLU A 83 15.90 -0.79 6.79
N PRO A 84 14.60 -0.43 6.88
CA PRO A 84 14.14 0.85 6.36
C PRO A 84 14.70 2.00 7.18
N GLU A 85 15.23 3.02 6.49
CA GLU A 85 15.64 4.25 7.13
C GLU A 85 14.41 4.93 7.73
N TYR A 86 14.45 5.23 9.03
CA TYR A 86 13.38 5.96 9.69
C TYR A 86 13.57 7.46 9.46
N PRO A 87 12.68 8.14 8.68
CA PRO A 87 12.83 9.55 8.34
C PRO A 87 12.91 10.45 9.57
N TRP A 88 13.85 11.40 9.57
CA TRP A 88 14.08 12.33 10.68
C TRP A 88 12.80 13.04 11.15
N ILE A 89 11.97 13.52 10.22
CA ILE A 89 10.72 14.22 10.52
C ILE A 89 9.73 13.28 11.24
N SER A 90 9.59 12.05 10.75
CA SER A 90 8.72 11.05 11.38
C SER A 90 9.22 10.66 12.77
N ARG A 91 10.54 10.62 13.00
CA ARG A 91 11.13 10.39 14.33
C ARG A 91 10.77 11.52 15.31
N ILE A 92 10.84 12.78 14.88
CA ILE A 92 10.45 13.94 15.71
C ILE A 92 8.97 13.88 16.05
N ASN A 93 8.13 13.58 15.05
CA ASN A 93 6.68 13.50 15.21
C ASN A 93 6.20 12.22 15.91
N LYS A 94 7.10 11.26 16.19
CA LYS A 94 6.80 9.96 16.78
C LYS A 94 5.77 9.15 15.97
N GLU A 95 5.92 9.17 14.65
CA GLU A 95 5.00 8.51 13.73
C GLU A 95 5.33 7.03 13.58
N GLU A 96 4.46 6.15 14.06
CA GLU A 96 4.62 4.70 13.97
C GLU A 96 3.54 4.08 13.10
N GLY A 97 3.83 2.92 12.52
CA GLY A 97 2.85 2.21 11.70
C GLY A 97 3.39 1.01 10.94
N LEU A 98 2.45 0.21 10.43
CA LEU A 98 2.73 -0.98 9.62
C LEU A 98 2.56 -0.65 8.13
N VAL A 99 3.57 -0.95 7.34
CA VAL A 99 3.49 -0.93 5.87
C VAL A 99 3.42 -2.36 5.37
N ARG A 100 2.41 -2.68 4.56
CA ARG A 100 2.34 -3.96 3.84
C ARG A 100 2.63 -3.74 2.37
N LEU A 101 3.61 -4.47 1.86
CA LEU A 101 4.09 -4.39 0.49
C LEU A 101 3.90 -5.71 -0.24
N LYS A 102 3.61 -5.61 -1.53
CA LYS A 102 3.64 -6.71 -2.48
C LYS A 102 4.78 -6.48 -3.45
N VAL A 103 5.66 -7.46 -3.57
CA VAL A 103 6.87 -7.40 -4.38
C VAL A 103 6.80 -8.50 -5.43
N THR A 104 7.02 -8.15 -6.68
CA THR A 104 7.22 -9.11 -7.77
C THR A 104 8.72 -9.25 -7.98
N LEU A 105 9.23 -10.47 -7.84
CA LEU A 105 10.59 -10.80 -8.21
C LEU A 105 10.61 -11.41 -9.60
N ASP A 106 11.60 -11.02 -10.40
CA ASP A 106 11.90 -11.69 -11.66
C ASP A 106 12.60 -13.05 -11.43
N GLU A 107 12.90 -13.76 -12.51
CA GLU A 107 13.63 -15.04 -12.50
C GLU A 107 15.03 -14.92 -11.87
N ALA A 108 15.65 -13.74 -11.93
CA ALA A 108 16.96 -13.46 -11.34
C ALA A 108 16.88 -13.12 -9.84
N GLY A 109 15.68 -12.97 -9.28
CA GLY A 109 15.47 -12.56 -7.89
C GLY A 109 15.62 -11.06 -7.66
N LEU A 110 15.53 -10.24 -8.71
CA LEU A 110 15.48 -8.79 -8.59
C LEU A 110 14.03 -8.30 -8.47
N PRO A 111 13.76 -7.27 -7.66
CA PRO A 111 12.42 -6.70 -7.54
C PRO A 111 12.05 -5.93 -8.82
N SER A 112 11.15 -6.51 -9.62
CA SER A 112 10.63 -5.91 -10.86
C SER A 112 9.51 -4.91 -10.59
N LEU A 113 8.67 -5.20 -9.59
CA LEU A 113 7.55 -4.34 -9.18
C LEU A 113 7.39 -4.34 -7.66
N VAL A 114 7.12 -3.17 -7.08
CA VAL A 114 6.85 -2.99 -5.65
C VAL A 114 5.59 -2.15 -5.48
N GLU A 115 4.58 -2.71 -4.81
CA GLU A 115 3.29 -2.10 -4.58
C GLU A 115 3.04 -1.98 -3.07
N VAL A 116 2.57 -0.81 -2.61
CA VAL A 116 2.08 -0.65 -1.22
C VAL A 116 0.63 -1.09 -1.18
N ILE A 117 0.34 -2.20 -0.52
CA ILE A 117 -1.03 -2.73 -0.37
C ILE A 117 -1.69 -2.26 0.93
N GLN A 118 -0.90 -1.85 1.92
CA GLN A 118 -1.37 -1.16 3.12
C GLN A 118 -0.37 -0.08 3.51
N SER A 119 -0.83 1.16 3.58
CA SER A 119 -0.05 2.31 4.08
C SER A 119 0.02 2.28 5.61
N SER A 120 1.13 2.77 6.14
CA SER A 120 1.29 3.07 7.58
C SER A 120 0.41 4.24 8.07
N GLY A 121 -0.20 4.99 7.15
CA GLY A 121 -0.85 6.27 7.43
C GLY A 121 0.10 7.47 7.27
N TYR A 122 1.39 7.25 7.05
CA TYR A 122 2.39 8.30 6.87
C TYR A 122 3.22 8.08 5.61
N LYS A 123 3.06 8.97 4.61
CA LYS A 123 3.74 8.90 3.31
C LYS A 123 5.25 8.67 3.41
N ARG A 124 5.91 9.30 4.38
CA ARG A 124 7.37 9.18 4.57
C ARG A 124 7.80 7.78 4.99
N LEU A 125 7.02 7.12 5.84
CA LEU A 125 7.32 5.75 6.28
C LEU A 125 7.11 4.77 5.11
N ASP A 126 6.03 4.97 4.34
CA ASP A 126 5.74 4.15 3.15
C ASP A 126 6.87 4.26 2.11
N GLU A 127 7.36 5.48 1.85
CA GLU A 127 8.48 5.72 0.94
C GLU A 127 9.76 5.03 1.42
N SER A 128 10.11 5.18 2.71
CA SER A 128 11.24 4.48 3.32
C SER A 128 11.13 2.97 3.19
N ALA A 129 9.92 2.42 3.36
CA ALA A 129 9.67 0.99 3.24
C ALA A 129 9.91 0.50 1.79
N VAL A 130 9.41 1.25 0.79
CA VAL A 130 9.65 0.95 -0.63
C VAL A 130 11.13 0.99 -0.97
N ILE A 131 11.86 1.99 -0.48
CA ILE A 131 13.31 2.12 -0.71
C ILE A 131 14.05 0.92 -0.13
N ALA A 132 13.73 0.52 1.10
CA ALA A 132 14.35 -0.62 1.77
C ALA A 132 14.13 -1.93 1.00
N VAL A 133 12.91 -2.16 0.54
CA VAL A 133 12.55 -3.33 -0.27
C VAL A 133 13.32 -3.35 -1.59
N LYS A 134 13.45 -2.21 -2.27
CA LYS A 134 14.20 -2.12 -3.53
C LYS A 134 15.70 -2.39 -3.36
N GLN A 135 16.26 -2.05 -2.20
CA GLN A 135 17.69 -2.23 -1.91
C GLN A 135 18.01 -3.61 -1.30
N ALA A 136 16.99 -4.34 -0.85
CA ALA A 136 17.16 -5.65 -0.27
C ALA A 136 17.56 -6.71 -1.32
N LYS A 137 18.18 -7.78 -0.82
CA LYS A 137 18.59 -8.93 -1.62
C LYS A 137 17.62 -10.08 -1.42
N TYR A 138 17.16 -10.63 -2.53
CA TYR A 138 16.26 -11.77 -2.57
C TYR A 138 16.91 -12.94 -3.28
N LEU A 139 16.49 -14.15 -2.91
CA LEU A 139 16.77 -15.38 -3.61
C LEU A 139 15.46 -15.83 -4.24
N ASN A 140 15.38 -15.86 -5.56
CA ASN A 140 14.36 -16.62 -6.27
C ASN A 140 14.94 -18.01 -6.60
N LYS A 141 14.23 -19.06 -6.24
CA LYS A 141 14.50 -20.48 -6.52
C LYS A 141 13.62 -21.04 -7.63
N SER A 142 12.69 -20.24 -8.15
CA SER A 142 11.80 -20.59 -9.25
C SER A 142 12.31 -19.97 -10.55
N GLU A 143 12.12 -20.68 -11.66
CA GLU A 143 12.38 -20.21 -13.03
C GLU A 143 11.28 -19.25 -13.54
N LYS A 144 10.41 -18.79 -12.65
CA LYS A 144 9.29 -17.88 -12.95
C LYS A 144 9.29 -16.73 -11.97
N GLU A 145 8.57 -15.68 -12.34
CA GLU A 145 8.29 -14.57 -11.44
C GLU A 145 7.55 -15.05 -10.18
N VAL A 146 7.95 -14.51 -9.03
CA VAL A 146 7.35 -14.86 -7.73
C VAL A 146 6.82 -13.61 -7.06
N LEU A 147 5.61 -13.72 -6.52
CA LEU A 147 5.00 -12.67 -5.71
C LEU A 147 5.31 -12.91 -4.23
N LEU A 148 5.87 -11.89 -3.58
CA LEU A 148 6.18 -11.87 -2.15
C LEU A 148 5.34 -10.79 -1.47
N GLN A 149 4.84 -11.10 -0.27
CA GLN A 149 4.23 -10.10 0.61
C GLN A 149 5.14 -9.84 1.81
N LEU A 150 5.41 -8.56 2.08
CA LEU A 150 6.28 -8.11 3.15
C LEU A 150 5.51 -7.20 4.10
N ASN A 151 5.71 -7.39 5.39
CA ASN A 151 5.17 -6.55 6.45
C ASN A 151 6.34 -5.83 7.15
N LEU A 152 6.32 -4.50 7.15
CA LEU A 152 7.35 -3.65 7.75
C LEU A 152 6.73 -2.80 8.85
N ASN A 153 7.09 -3.08 10.11
CA ASN A 153 6.60 -2.31 11.25
C ASN A 153 7.62 -1.23 11.65
N PHE A 154 7.19 0.02 11.65
CA PHE A 154 7.96 1.16 12.12
C PHE A 154 7.58 1.47 13.57
N GLU A 155 8.50 1.19 14.48
CA GLU A 155 8.33 1.43 15.92
C GLU A 155 9.58 2.09 16.50
N LEU A 156 9.39 3.10 17.34
CA LEU A 156 10.46 3.80 18.04
C LEU A 156 10.81 3.06 19.33
N LYS A 157 12.08 2.68 19.46
CA LYS A 157 12.58 2.11 20.72
C LYS A 157 12.50 3.16 21.82
N LYS A 158 11.70 2.88 22.86
CA LYS A 158 11.69 3.69 24.08
C LYS A 158 13.04 3.56 24.78
N LYS A 159 13.71 4.70 25.01
CA LYS A 159 14.92 4.74 25.82
C LYS A 159 14.50 4.60 27.29
N ASN A 160 14.90 3.50 27.93
CA ASN A 160 14.78 3.31 29.38
C ASN A 160 15.81 4.14 30.12
#